data_AF-A0A958DYK1-F1
#
_entry.id   AF-A0A958DYK1-F1
#
_cell.length_a   1.000
_cell.length_b   1.000
_cell.length_c   1.000
_cell.angle_alpha   90.00
_cell.angle_beta   90.00
_cell.angle_gamma   90.00
#
_symmetry.space_group_name_H-M   'P 1'
#
loop_
_entity.id
_entity.type
_entity.pdbx_description
1 polymer ?
#
loop_
_entity_poly.entity_id
_entity_poly.type
_entity_poly.pdbx_seq_one_letter_code
_entity_poly.pdbx_strand_id
1 'polypeptide(L)'
;LGTSYDQLVQNAITTATTGETVFCGPRDDAFFVDLGGIFDLGQTRSAYGTNASNPDNARDAVAGFNTHTISMKIPISMLQKDGKDVSQATGILDPDFVIGVWASASRQQIKTLSMDGSKPTYSGPWVQVSRLGMPLTNEAIIPIGEKDHWNAVTPYSAEEQGFVAYFANPELGLYMDDSQFGGAVPALSDLRIQSMSYPAIGAIPGYSDPGFDFRNGKDGAFAAAFIPGIDFTGTAIAVPTGPAADGMPIQTALVAPGEPRRADVFPVFYFGVPALPPYELATGKTGGPLSKGKPFIHNFLPITSDAGVLYGGDMLRLNMATPVTDRGNSEYTNNARMGLVRAAVLGLTDPAFADTTIQAIPHMDGFPNGRRLEDDVTTISLQAVGGLVLAAVGFPFDDATAGNYSDLASPALVAELTYNGGPTANDVPLLSQFPYQAEPHRGYDYVKQLTAVEPIMVGISESPIGVGVPKAFILEQNYPNPFNPSTTIKYHVSKPADVRINVYNTLGQLVATLVDGQKAAGTYSINWDAKNLASGTYFYQMEVGNDIITKKSILVK
;
A
#
# COMPACT_ATOMS: atom_id res chain seq x y z
N LEU A 1 -20.11 -14.19 33.18
CA LEU A 1 -21.40 -13.97 32.49
C LEU A 1 -22.11 -15.27 32.10
N GLY A 2 -21.46 -16.44 32.13
CA GLY A 2 -22.13 -17.71 31.80
C GLY A 2 -22.59 -17.82 30.34
N THR A 3 -22.00 -17.03 29.44
CA THR A 3 -22.32 -16.93 28.02
C THR A 3 -21.01 -16.78 27.23
N SER A 4 -20.98 -17.20 25.97
CA SER A 4 -19.82 -17.05 25.10
C SER A 4 -19.67 -15.60 24.60
N TYR A 5 -18.47 -15.23 24.15
CA TYR A 5 -18.25 -13.93 23.54
C TYR A 5 -19.09 -13.77 22.26
N ASP A 6 -19.12 -14.80 21.41
CA ASP A 6 -20.03 -14.89 20.26
C ASP A 6 -21.48 -14.56 20.61
N GLN A 7 -22.02 -15.11 21.70
CA GLN A 7 -23.39 -14.83 22.09
C GLN A 7 -23.59 -13.37 22.55
N LEU A 8 -22.58 -12.75 23.18
CA LEU A 8 -22.60 -11.32 23.47
C LEU A 8 -22.58 -10.48 22.19
N VAL A 9 -21.79 -10.87 21.18
CA VAL A 9 -21.76 -10.22 19.87
C VAL A 9 -23.11 -10.34 19.19
N GLN A 10 -23.70 -11.53 19.12
CA GLN A 10 -25.01 -11.74 18.50
C GLN A 10 -26.10 -10.90 19.18
N ASN A 11 -26.06 -10.77 20.51
CA ASN A 11 -26.98 -9.91 21.25
C ASN A 11 -26.72 -8.41 21.04
N ALA A 12 -25.50 -8.01 20.65
CA ALA A 12 -25.14 -6.63 20.37
C ALA A 12 -25.45 -6.22 18.91
N ILE A 13 -25.64 -7.18 18.02
CA ILE A 13 -26.05 -6.92 16.64
C ILE A 13 -27.46 -6.36 16.64
N THR A 14 -27.63 -5.18 16.03
CA THR A 14 -28.93 -4.50 15.92
C THR A 14 -29.27 -4.29 14.46
N THR A 15 -30.54 -4.49 14.11
CA THR A 15 -31.07 -4.14 12.79
C THR A 15 -31.82 -2.82 12.88
N ALA A 16 -31.42 -1.84 12.06
CA ALA A 16 -32.10 -0.56 11.94
C ALA A 16 -33.49 -0.72 11.32
N THR A 17 -34.36 0.27 11.52
CA THR A 17 -35.73 0.27 10.95
C THR A 17 -35.76 0.20 9.43
N THR A 18 -34.67 0.59 8.79
CA THR A 18 -34.47 0.66 7.35
C THR A 18 -33.84 -0.63 6.77
N GLY A 19 -33.44 -1.59 7.62
CA GLY A 19 -33.01 -2.94 7.21
C GLY A 19 -31.51 -3.21 7.31
N GLU A 20 -30.68 -2.20 7.58
CA GLU A 20 -29.25 -2.33 7.80
C GLU A 20 -28.97 -3.05 9.13
N THR A 21 -27.96 -3.91 9.14
CA THR A 21 -27.49 -4.57 10.37
C THR A 21 -26.21 -3.90 10.83
N VAL A 22 -26.11 -3.54 12.11
CA VAL A 22 -24.97 -2.83 12.69
C VAL A 22 -24.40 -3.61 13.87
N PHE A 23 -23.08 -3.63 13.96
CA PHE A 23 -22.34 -4.11 15.12
C PHE A 23 -21.30 -3.06 15.52
N CYS A 24 -21.24 -2.74 16.82
CA CYS A 24 -20.21 -1.90 17.40
C CYS A 24 -19.57 -2.64 18.57
N GLY A 25 -18.28 -2.95 18.49
CA GLY A 25 -17.61 -3.65 19.57
C GLY A 25 -16.17 -4.07 19.26
N PRO A 26 -15.47 -4.64 20.24
CA PRO A 26 -14.11 -5.15 20.05
C PRO A 26 -14.09 -6.33 19.06
N ARG A 27 -13.18 -6.27 18.10
CA ARG A 27 -12.79 -7.39 17.22
C ARG A 27 -11.26 -7.47 17.19
N ASP A 28 -10.76 -8.57 16.66
CA ASP A 28 -9.37 -8.67 16.22
C ASP A 28 -9.07 -7.64 15.10
N ASP A 29 -7.80 -7.23 14.97
CA ASP A 29 -7.37 -6.38 13.86
C ASP A 29 -7.34 -7.19 12.58
N ALA A 30 -8.29 -6.97 11.68
CA ALA A 30 -8.43 -7.78 10.47
C ALA A 30 -7.35 -7.50 9.41
N PHE A 31 -6.46 -6.52 9.66
CA PHE A 31 -5.33 -6.26 8.80
C PHE A 31 -4.19 -7.21 9.14
N PHE A 32 -3.42 -7.63 8.15
CA PHE A 32 -2.25 -8.49 8.37
C PHE A 32 -1.09 -7.96 7.55
N VAL A 33 -0.01 -7.57 8.23
CA VAL A 33 1.06 -6.81 7.59
C VAL A 33 2.38 -6.95 8.34
N ASP A 34 3.49 -7.08 7.61
CA ASP A 34 4.83 -7.06 8.18
C ASP A 34 5.42 -5.64 8.16
N LEU A 35 5.00 -4.80 9.12
CA LEU A 35 5.47 -3.41 9.22
C LEU A 35 7.00 -3.31 9.28
N GLY A 36 7.64 -4.14 10.12
CA GLY A 36 9.08 -4.10 10.31
C GLY A 36 9.89 -4.72 9.16
N GLY A 37 9.31 -5.68 8.43
CA GLY A 37 9.94 -6.26 7.25
C GLY A 37 9.80 -5.33 6.05
N ILE A 38 8.56 -5.18 5.57
CA ILE A 38 8.30 -4.52 4.28
C ILE A 38 8.44 -3.01 4.41
N PHE A 39 7.78 -2.38 5.38
CA PHE A 39 7.68 -0.92 5.39
C PHE A 39 8.90 -0.23 6.00
N ASP A 40 9.55 -0.86 6.99
CA ASP A 40 10.74 -0.28 7.63
C ASP A 40 12.04 -0.62 6.88
N LEU A 41 12.14 -1.83 6.30
CA LEU A 41 13.39 -2.36 5.75
C LEU A 41 13.31 -2.70 4.25
N GLY A 42 12.15 -2.58 3.62
CA GLY A 42 11.95 -3.03 2.23
C GLY A 42 12.12 -4.55 2.06
N GLN A 43 12.04 -5.33 3.14
CA GLN A 43 12.47 -6.71 3.15
C GLN A 43 11.32 -7.69 3.35
N THR A 44 11.07 -8.56 2.37
CA THR A 44 10.26 -9.77 2.54
C THR A 44 11.07 -10.80 3.31
N ARG A 45 10.49 -11.38 4.37
CA ARG A 45 11.20 -12.32 5.26
C ARG A 45 11.50 -13.69 4.61
N SER A 46 11.32 -13.82 3.30
CA SER A 46 11.77 -14.96 2.50
C SER A 46 13.29 -15.07 2.42
N ALA A 47 14.03 -13.96 2.61
CA ALA A 47 15.50 -13.95 2.64
C ALA A 47 16.12 -14.59 3.92
N TYR A 48 15.29 -15.08 4.86
CA TYR A 48 15.71 -15.63 6.15
C TYR A 48 15.33 -17.11 6.36
N GLY A 49 14.96 -17.86 5.32
CA GLY A 49 14.67 -19.30 5.41
C GLY A 49 14.29 -19.96 4.09
N THR A 50 14.52 -21.27 3.95
CA THR A 50 14.58 -22.01 2.66
C THR A 50 13.25 -22.25 1.93
N ASN A 51 12.16 -21.55 2.25
CA ASN A 51 10.89 -21.72 1.54
C ASN A 51 10.12 -20.39 1.41
N ALA A 52 10.34 -19.70 0.29
CA ALA A 52 9.58 -18.50 -0.11
C ALA A 52 8.07 -18.75 -0.24
N SER A 53 7.66 -20.02 -0.33
CA SER A 53 6.26 -20.46 -0.41
C SER A 53 5.57 -20.59 0.95
N ASN A 54 6.28 -20.42 2.07
CA ASN A 54 5.68 -20.54 3.41
C ASN A 54 5.28 -19.16 3.96
N PRO A 55 3.99 -18.77 3.88
CA PRO A 55 3.50 -17.51 4.43
C PRO A 55 3.71 -17.37 5.95
N ASP A 56 3.97 -18.47 6.66
CA ASP A 56 4.25 -18.49 8.10
C ASP A 56 5.60 -17.84 8.47
N ASN A 57 6.46 -17.49 7.48
CA ASN A 57 7.74 -16.82 7.71
C ASN A 57 7.60 -15.29 7.84
N ALA A 58 6.55 -14.70 7.28
CA ALA A 58 6.27 -13.28 7.41
C ALA A 58 5.60 -13.00 8.77
N ARG A 59 6.03 -11.94 9.45
CA ARG A 59 5.49 -11.60 10.76
C ARG A 59 4.32 -10.67 10.56
N ASP A 60 3.14 -11.12 10.94
CA ASP A 60 2.04 -10.18 11.16
C ASP A 60 2.35 -9.31 12.38
N ALA A 61 2.64 -8.04 12.14
CA ALA A 61 3.02 -7.08 13.17
C ALA A 61 1.82 -6.67 14.04
N VAL A 62 0.61 -6.75 13.48
CA VAL A 62 -0.65 -6.40 14.12
C VAL A 62 -1.41 -7.61 14.67
N ALA A 63 -0.92 -8.82 14.44
CA ALA A 63 -1.38 -10.03 15.14
C ALA A 63 -1.46 -9.82 16.66
N GLY A 64 -2.54 -10.30 17.25
CA GLY A 64 -2.79 -10.18 18.69
C GLY A 64 -3.32 -8.82 19.16
N PHE A 65 -3.50 -7.84 18.27
CA PHE A 65 -4.15 -6.58 18.63
C PHE A 65 -5.66 -6.66 18.41
N ASN A 66 -6.39 -5.93 19.26
CA ASN A 66 -7.82 -5.74 19.08
C ASN A 66 -8.10 -4.32 18.59
N THR A 67 -9.10 -4.19 17.72
CA THR A 67 -9.66 -2.91 17.28
C THR A 67 -11.07 -2.72 17.82
N HIS A 68 -11.50 -1.47 17.96
CA HIS A 68 -12.92 -1.16 18.11
C HIS A 68 -13.53 -0.99 16.74
N THR A 69 -14.44 -1.90 16.38
CA THR A 69 -15.01 -1.96 15.05
C THR A 69 -16.44 -1.43 15.05
N ILE A 70 -16.77 -0.68 14.00
CA ILE A 70 -18.15 -0.40 13.58
C ILE A 70 -18.34 -1.13 12.25
N SER A 71 -19.10 -2.22 12.27
CA SER A 71 -19.45 -2.98 11.07
C SER A 71 -20.89 -2.70 10.68
N MET A 72 -21.12 -2.51 9.39
CA MET A 72 -22.45 -2.28 8.82
C MET A 72 -22.68 -3.24 7.65
N LYS A 73 -23.79 -3.97 7.66
CA LYS A 73 -24.28 -4.77 6.54
C LYS A 73 -25.49 -4.05 5.96
N ILE A 74 -25.27 -3.45 4.79
CA ILE A 74 -26.25 -2.62 4.10
C ILE A 74 -26.75 -3.41 2.87
N PRO A 75 -28.06 -3.62 2.71
CA PRO A 75 -28.61 -4.19 1.47
C PRO A 75 -28.20 -3.34 0.26
N ILE A 76 -27.65 -3.98 -0.79
CA ILE A 76 -27.18 -3.29 -2.01
C ILE A 76 -28.28 -2.43 -2.64
N SER A 77 -29.54 -2.89 -2.58
CA SER A 77 -30.69 -2.15 -3.11
C SER A 77 -30.93 -0.79 -2.45
N MET A 78 -30.38 -0.54 -1.26
CA MET A 78 -30.47 0.76 -0.59
C MET A 78 -29.40 1.75 -1.05
N LEU A 79 -28.33 1.23 -1.65
CA LEU A 79 -27.20 1.99 -2.14
C LEU A 79 -27.38 2.39 -3.62
N GLN A 80 -28.29 1.73 -4.34
CA GLN A 80 -28.62 2.03 -5.73
C GLN A 80 -29.40 3.35 -5.84
N LYS A 81 -28.94 4.24 -6.71
CA LYS A 81 -29.53 5.58 -6.85
C LYS A 81 -31.00 5.48 -7.26
N ASP A 82 -31.84 6.27 -6.60
CA ASP A 82 -33.29 6.34 -6.81
C ASP A 82 -34.00 4.96 -6.73
N GLY A 83 -33.40 3.97 -6.05
CA GLY A 83 -33.95 2.62 -5.89
C GLY A 83 -33.97 1.79 -7.18
N LYS A 84 -33.10 2.12 -8.16
CA LYS A 84 -32.96 1.35 -9.40
C LYS A 84 -32.51 -0.09 -9.13
N ASP A 85 -33.05 -1.05 -9.88
CA ASP A 85 -32.59 -2.43 -9.87
C ASP A 85 -31.28 -2.60 -10.66
N VAL A 86 -30.40 -3.52 -10.24
CA VAL A 86 -29.12 -3.80 -10.92
C VAL A 86 -29.30 -4.19 -12.39
N SER A 87 -30.42 -4.82 -12.75
CA SER A 87 -30.73 -5.16 -14.15
C SER A 87 -30.93 -3.94 -15.04
N GLN A 88 -31.10 -2.75 -14.44
CA GLN A 88 -31.25 -1.48 -15.14
C GLN A 88 -29.91 -0.78 -15.36
N ALA A 89 -28.81 -1.30 -14.82
CA ALA A 89 -27.48 -0.78 -15.08
C ALA A 89 -27.18 -0.90 -16.59
N THR A 90 -26.84 0.22 -17.21
CA THR A 90 -26.43 0.26 -18.63
C THR A 90 -25.08 -0.43 -18.88
N GLY A 91 -24.32 -0.64 -17.80
CA GLY A 91 -23.08 -1.39 -17.75
C GLY A 91 -22.41 -1.22 -16.39
N ILE A 92 -21.24 -1.84 -16.21
CA ILE A 92 -20.46 -1.77 -14.97
C ILE A 92 -19.97 -0.35 -14.60
N LEU A 93 -20.10 0.62 -15.51
CA LEU A 93 -19.69 2.01 -15.29
C LEU A 93 -20.86 2.97 -15.04
N ASP A 94 -22.08 2.43 -14.95
CA ASP A 94 -23.26 3.26 -14.76
C ASP A 94 -23.11 4.07 -13.44
N PRO A 95 -23.04 5.41 -13.50
CA PRO A 95 -22.78 6.25 -12.33
C PRO A 95 -23.90 6.16 -11.28
N ASP A 96 -25.08 5.67 -11.67
CA ASP A 96 -26.18 5.45 -10.74
C ASP A 96 -25.99 4.20 -9.86
N PHE A 97 -24.97 3.40 -10.17
CA PHE A 97 -24.60 2.16 -9.47
C PHE A 97 -23.20 2.22 -8.83
N VAL A 98 -22.61 3.40 -8.68
CA VAL A 98 -21.27 3.58 -8.08
C VAL A 98 -21.32 4.57 -6.92
N ILE A 99 -20.72 4.19 -5.78
CA ILE A 99 -20.55 5.08 -4.62
C ILE A 99 -19.06 5.27 -4.35
N GLY A 100 -18.63 6.53 -4.15
CA GLY A 100 -17.33 6.88 -3.59
C GLY A 100 -17.38 7.03 -2.07
N VAL A 101 -16.43 6.41 -1.39
CA VAL A 101 -16.28 6.40 0.07
C VAL A 101 -14.87 6.89 0.40
N TRP A 102 -14.80 7.82 1.33
CA TRP A 102 -13.54 8.37 1.83
C TRP A 102 -13.67 8.57 3.33
N ALA A 103 -12.65 8.13 4.08
CA ALA A 103 -12.56 8.36 5.50
C ALA A 103 -11.47 9.39 5.79
N SER A 104 -11.72 10.26 6.76
CA SER A 104 -10.70 11.15 7.32
C SER A 104 -10.74 11.17 8.83
N ALA A 105 -9.57 11.44 9.42
CA ALA A 105 -9.46 11.82 10.80
C ALA A 105 -9.17 13.31 10.89
N SER A 106 -9.91 14.00 11.75
CA SER A 106 -9.70 15.43 12.02
C SER A 106 -9.29 15.67 13.47
N ARG A 107 -8.52 16.72 13.71
CA ARG A 107 -8.16 17.22 15.04
C ARG A 107 -8.44 18.72 15.11
N GLN A 108 -8.70 19.25 16.30
CA GLN A 108 -8.82 20.69 16.46
C GLN A 108 -7.46 21.37 16.28
N GLN A 109 -7.44 22.48 15.55
CA GLN A 109 -6.22 23.13 15.08
C GLN A 109 -5.30 23.62 16.21
N ILE A 110 -5.86 24.01 17.36
CA ILE A 110 -5.10 24.59 18.48
C ILE A 110 -5.00 23.57 19.61
N LYS A 111 -3.77 23.25 20.01
CA LYS A 111 -3.46 22.51 21.23
C LYS A 111 -2.82 23.44 22.25
N THR A 112 -3.49 23.69 23.36
CA THR A 112 -2.94 24.47 24.48
C THR A 112 -2.35 23.51 25.51
N LEU A 113 -1.06 23.67 25.77
CA LEU A 113 -0.35 22.92 26.82
C LEU A 113 -0.44 23.69 28.13
N SER A 114 -0.73 22.98 29.22
CA SER A 114 -0.74 23.56 30.56
C SER A 114 0.56 23.26 31.29
N MET A 115 1.05 24.21 32.08
CA MET A 115 2.27 24.05 32.89
C MET A 115 2.01 23.38 34.25
N ASP A 116 0.75 23.19 34.63
CA ASP A 116 0.32 22.63 35.92
C ASP A 116 0.14 21.10 35.90
N GLY A 117 0.50 20.44 34.79
CA GLY A 117 0.33 19.00 34.61
C GLY A 117 -1.10 18.58 34.21
N SER A 118 -2.02 19.52 34.00
CA SER A 118 -3.32 19.21 33.42
C SER A 118 -3.20 18.73 31.97
N LYS A 119 -4.20 17.93 31.53
CA LYS A 119 -4.23 17.41 30.16
C LYS A 119 -4.29 18.59 29.17
N PRO A 120 -3.60 18.51 28.01
CA PRO A 120 -3.73 19.52 26.97
C PRO A 120 -5.19 19.77 26.59
N THR A 121 -5.55 21.03 26.40
CA THR A 121 -6.86 21.41 25.87
C THR A 121 -6.77 21.65 24.37
N TYR A 122 -7.88 21.40 23.67
CA TYR A 122 -7.96 21.50 22.23
C TYR A 122 -9.09 22.47 21.85
N SER A 123 -8.85 23.32 20.86
CA SER A 123 -9.81 24.36 20.43
C SER A 123 -9.60 24.79 18.98
N GLY A 124 -10.53 25.59 18.48
CA GLY A 124 -10.55 26.04 17.08
C GLY A 124 -11.25 25.06 16.13
N PRO A 125 -11.23 25.37 14.83
CA PRO A 125 -11.81 24.52 13.79
C PRO A 125 -11.17 23.14 13.74
N TRP A 126 -11.95 22.15 13.29
CA TRP A 126 -11.43 20.83 12.95
C TRP A 126 -10.65 20.91 11.64
N VAL A 127 -9.44 20.37 11.66
CA VAL A 127 -8.59 20.23 10.48
C VAL A 127 -8.32 18.76 10.24
N GLN A 128 -8.34 18.35 8.98
CA GLN A 128 -7.97 17.01 8.58
C GLN A 128 -6.48 16.78 8.89
N VAL A 129 -6.16 15.63 9.48
CA VAL A 129 -4.79 15.22 9.79
C VAL A 129 -4.43 13.85 9.24
N SER A 130 -5.43 13.13 8.74
CA SER A 130 -5.24 11.86 8.05
C SER A 130 -6.40 11.62 7.11
N ARG A 131 -6.11 10.93 6.03
CA ARG A 131 -7.09 10.51 5.04
C ARG A 131 -6.86 9.07 4.64
N LEU A 132 -7.93 8.44 4.21
CA LEU A 132 -7.89 7.04 3.89
C LEU A 132 -8.97 6.69 2.87
N GLY A 133 -8.61 6.65 1.59
CA GLY A 133 -9.36 5.94 0.54
C GLY A 133 -8.67 4.61 0.23
N MET A 134 -7.54 4.72 -0.45
CA MET A 134 -6.59 3.70 -0.81
C MET A 134 -5.57 3.53 0.32
N PRO A 135 -5.47 2.36 0.99
CA PRO A 135 -4.53 2.16 2.09
C PRO A 135 -3.12 2.47 1.65
N LEU A 136 -2.62 1.81 0.62
CA LEU A 136 -1.19 1.85 0.29
C LEU A 136 -0.77 2.97 -0.66
N THR A 137 -1.65 3.91 -0.98
CA THR A 137 -1.20 5.15 -1.62
C THR A 137 -0.20 5.87 -0.72
N ASN A 138 -0.48 5.93 0.57
CA ASN A 138 0.39 6.58 1.54
C ASN A 138 1.73 5.83 1.77
N GLU A 139 1.76 4.52 1.55
CA GLU A 139 2.94 3.70 1.80
C GLU A 139 3.78 3.40 0.56
N ALA A 140 3.15 3.14 -0.59
CA ALA A 140 3.82 2.70 -1.82
C ALA A 140 4.01 3.81 -2.85
N ILE A 141 3.18 4.86 -2.81
CA ILE A 141 3.17 5.92 -3.83
C ILE A 141 3.74 7.23 -3.28
N ILE A 142 3.20 7.70 -2.16
CA ILE A 142 3.57 8.99 -1.58
C ILE A 142 4.92 8.88 -0.85
N PRO A 143 5.92 9.69 -1.22
CA PRO A 143 7.23 9.63 -0.58
C PRO A 143 7.16 10.10 0.88
N ILE A 144 8.09 9.62 1.70
CA ILE A 144 8.07 9.85 3.16
C ILE A 144 7.96 11.33 3.55
N GLY A 145 8.60 12.23 2.79
CA GLY A 145 8.59 13.66 3.04
C GLY A 145 7.25 14.36 2.77
N GLU A 146 6.35 13.73 2.02
CA GLU A 146 5.06 14.29 1.60
C GLU A 146 3.87 13.61 2.28
N LYS A 147 4.08 12.56 3.09
CA LYS A 147 2.97 11.81 3.70
C LYS A 147 2.07 12.68 4.57
N ASP A 148 2.63 13.56 5.39
CA ASP A 148 1.84 14.46 6.24
C ASP A 148 1.02 15.46 5.39
N HIS A 149 1.63 15.97 4.32
CA HIS A 149 0.98 16.89 3.38
C HIS A 149 -0.15 16.19 2.63
N TRP A 150 0.11 15.00 2.06
CA TRP A 150 -0.90 14.13 1.48
C TRP A 150 -2.04 13.89 2.46
N ASN A 151 -1.76 13.55 3.72
CA ASN A 151 -2.78 13.26 4.74
C ASN A 151 -3.64 14.47 5.13
N ALA A 152 -3.09 15.70 5.02
CA ALA A 152 -3.82 16.93 5.33
C ALA A 152 -4.70 17.42 4.16
N VAL A 153 -4.41 17.01 2.93
CA VAL A 153 -5.14 17.45 1.72
C VAL A 153 -6.41 16.63 1.51
N THR A 154 -7.53 17.31 1.24
CA THR A 154 -8.81 16.66 0.91
C THR A 154 -8.86 16.26 -0.57
N PRO A 155 -9.49 15.12 -0.94
CA PRO A 155 -9.62 14.69 -2.33
C PRO A 155 -10.47 15.63 -3.21
N TYR A 156 -11.12 16.63 -2.62
CA TYR A 156 -11.86 17.65 -3.36
C TYR A 156 -11.02 18.90 -3.68
N SER A 157 -9.77 18.96 -3.21
CA SER A 157 -8.88 20.11 -3.42
C SER A 157 -8.14 20.00 -4.73
N ALA A 158 -7.96 21.12 -5.43
CA ALA A 158 -7.06 21.21 -6.58
C ALA A 158 -5.60 20.91 -6.21
N GLU A 159 -5.23 21.12 -4.94
CA GLU A 159 -3.90 20.82 -4.40
C GLU A 159 -3.55 19.33 -4.52
N GLU A 160 -4.54 18.44 -4.53
CA GLU A 160 -4.31 17.01 -4.68
C GLU A 160 -3.61 16.67 -6.02
N GLN A 161 -3.76 17.52 -7.04
CA GLN A 161 -3.08 17.36 -8.32
C GLN A 161 -1.55 17.41 -8.21
N GLY A 162 -1.02 18.09 -7.18
CA GLY A 162 0.42 18.15 -6.95
C GLY A 162 1.04 16.78 -6.69
N PHE A 163 0.24 15.80 -6.26
CA PHE A 163 0.74 14.45 -5.96
C PHE A 163 0.77 13.52 -7.16
N VAL A 164 0.14 13.87 -8.29
CA VAL A 164 0.07 13.01 -9.50
C VAL A 164 1.46 12.58 -9.99
N ALA A 165 2.46 13.45 -9.83
CA ALA A 165 3.85 13.15 -10.18
C ALA A 165 4.38 11.88 -9.47
N TYR A 166 3.95 11.62 -8.23
CA TYR A 166 4.35 10.43 -7.47
C TYR A 166 3.67 9.15 -7.97
N PHE A 167 2.52 9.25 -8.61
CA PHE A 167 1.87 8.12 -9.26
C PHE A 167 2.53 7.82 -10.61
N ALA A 168 2.90 8.85 -11.35
CA ALA A 168 3.58 8.73 -12.64
C ALA A 168 5.03 8.24 -12.50
N ASN A 169 5.68 8.57 -11.38
CA ASN A 169 7.07 8.22 -11.06
C ASN A 169 7.21 7.89 -9.57
N PRO A 170 6.71 6.74 -9.11
CA PRO A 170 6.78 6.36 -7.70
C PRO A 170 8.23 6.14 -7.25
N GLU A 171 8.60 6.70 -6.10
CA GLU A 171 9.96 6.56 -5.54
C GLU A 171 10.29 5.08 -5.28
N LEU A 172 9.33 4.30 -4.79
CA LEU A 172 9.48 2.87 -4.56
C LEU A 172 9.85 2.11 -5.85
N GLY A 173 9.39 2.58 -7.00
CA GLY A 173 9.74 2.00 -8.30
C GLY A 173 11.24 2.04 -8.59
N LEU A 174 12.00 2.99 -8.03
CA LEU A 174 13.45 3.06 -8.21
C LEU A 174 14.18 1.83 -7.60
N TYR A 175 13.57 1.16 -6.62
CA TYR A 175 14.07 -0.08 -6.01
C TYR A 175 13.63 -1.35 -6.75
N MET A 176 12.84 -1.21 -7.81
CA MET A 176 12.40 -2.29 -8.71
C MET A 176 12.98 -2.11 -10.13
N ASP A 177 13.80 -1.07 -10.32
CA ASP A 177 14.53 -0.76 -11.54
C ASP A 177 16.02 -1.13 -11.35
N ASP A 178 16.48 -2.19 -12.01
CA ASP A 178 17.86 -2.67 -11.94
C ASP A 178 18.89 -1.65 -12.45
N SER A 179 18.48 -0.66 -13.24
CA SER A 179 19.37 0.43 -13.66
C SER A 179 19.55 1.53 -12.60
N GLN A 180 18.75 1.48 -11.53
CA GLN A 180 18.80 2.40 -10.39
C GLN A 180 19.21 1.66 -9.10
N PHE A 181 18.24 1.31 -8.26
CA PHE A 181 18.46 0.67 -6.96
C PHE A 181 17.88 -0.76 -6.89
N GLY A 182 17.52 -1.38 -8.03
CA GLY A 182 16.91 -2.71 -8.09
C GLY A 182 17.67 -3.82 -7.35
N GLY A 183 19.01 -3.72 -7.31
CA GLY A 183 19.86 -4.65 -6.55
C GLY A 183 20.04 -4.30 -5.07
N ALA A 184 19.60 -3.12 -4.61
CA ALA A 184 19.79 -2.65 -3.24
C ALA A 184 18.84 -3.34 -2.24
N VAL A 185 17.68 -3.81 -2.73
CA VAL A 185 16.66 -4.47 -1.92
C VAL A 185 16.35 -5.85 -2.52
N PRO A 186 17.14 -6.88 -2.19
CA PRO A 186 17.01 -8.22 -2.78
C PRO A 186 15.63 -8.83 -2.65
N ALA A 187 14.88 -8.44 -1.61
CA ALA A 187 13.51 -8.88 -1.40
C ALA A 187 12.54 -8.49 -2.52
N LEU A 188 12.84 -7.42 -3.27
CA LEU A 188 12.01 -6.95 -4.39
C LEU A 188 12.58 -7.42 -5.74
N SER A 189 13.47 -8.44 -5.76
CA SER A 189 14.13 -8.90 -6.99
C SER A 189 13.19 -9.46 -8.05
N ASP A 190 12.02 -9.93 -7.63
CA ASP A 190 11.02 -10.53 -8.52
C ASP A 190 10.03 -9.48 -9.04
N LEU A 191 10.09 -8.24 -8.53
CA LEU A 191 9.28 -7.11 -8.97
C LEU A 191 10.09 -6.25 -9.91
N ARG A 192 9.68 -6.11 -11.18
CA ARG A 192 10.55 -5.52 -12.21
C ARG A 192 9.83 -4.56 -13.14
N ILE A 193 10.30 -3.32 -13.14
CA ILE A 193 9.80 -2.32 -14.08
C ILE A 193 10.32 -2.63 -15.47
N GLN A 194 9.40 -2.74 -16.43
CA GLN A 194 9.72 -2.99 -17.82
C GLN A 194 10.58 -1.87 -18.41
N SER A 195 11.77 -2.21 -18.89
CA SER A 195 12.70 -1.27 -19.53
C SER A 195 12.58 -1.28 -21.05
N MET A 196 12.02 -2.35 -21.59
CA MET A 196 11.85 -2.61 -23.02
C MET A 196 10.58 -3.43 -23.23
N SER A 197 9.46 -2.97 -22.70
CA SER A 197 8.16 -3.65 -22.82
C SER A 197 7.80 -3.85 -24.29
N TYR A 198 7.44 -5.09 -24.63
CA TYR A 198 7.05 -5.51 -25.97
C TYR A 198 8.09 -5.19 -27.06
N PRO A 199 9.30 -5.78 -26.98
CA PRO A 199 10.39 -5.49 -27.91
C PRO A 199 10.07 -5.87 -29.37
N ALA A 200 9.03 -6.68 -29.60
CA ALA A 200 8.58 -7.13 -30.92
C ALA A 200 8.13 -5.99 -31.86
N ILE A 201 7.79 -4.79 -31.35
CA ILE A 201 7.50 -3.62 -32.22
C ILE A 201 8.76 -3.00 -32.83
N GLY A 202 9.94 -3.43 -32.38
CA GLY A 202 11.21 -2.88 -32.81
C GLY A 202 11.45 -1.47 -32.27
N ALA A 203 12.40 -0.77 -32.90
CA ALA A 203 12.79 0.57 -32.51
C ALA A 203 11.70 1.60 -32.83
N ILE A 204 11.34 2.40 -31.83
CA ILE A 204 10.40 3.51 -31.99
C ILE A 204 11.17 4.75 -32.50
N PRO A 205 10.67 5.48 -33.51
CA PRO A 205 11.31 6.72 -33.95
C PRO A 205 11.55 7.70 -32.81
N GLY A 206 12.81 8.13 -32.63
CA GLY A 206 13.22 9.01 -31.52
C GLY A 206 13.73 8.28 -30.29
N TYR A 207 13.71 6.95 -30.25
CA TYR A 207 14.15 6.12 -29.13
C TYR A 207 15.25 5.15 -29.56
N SER A 208 16.21 4.89 -28.67
CA SER A 208 17.38 4.04 -28.93
C SER A 208 17.09 2.56 -28.80
N ASP A 209 16.21 2.19 -27.86
CA ASP A 209 15.90 0.82 -27.52
C ASP A 209 14.57 0.38 -28.15
N PRO A 210 14.39 -0.92 -28.46
CA PRO A 210 13.11 -1.43 -28.94
C PRO A 210 12.07 -1.47 -27.81
N GLY A 211 10.79 -1.28 -28.15
CA GLY A 211 9.69 -1.35 -27.18
C GLY A 211 9.48 -0.07 -26.36
N PHE A 212 8.73 -0.19 -25.26
CA PHE A 212 8.39 0.91 -24.35
C PHE A 212 9.19 0.84 -23.05
N ASP A 213 9.76 1.96 -22.61
CA ASP A 213 10.53 2.05 -21.38
C ASP A 213 9.69 2.68 -20.25
N PHE A 214 9.31 1.89 -19.25
CA PHE A 214 8.44 2.31 -18.14
C PHE A 214 9.20 2.73 -16.87
N ARG A 215 10.53 2.77 -16.90
CA ARG A 215 11.36 3.22 -15.78
C ARG A 215 11.16 4.70 -15.50
N ASN A 216 11.35 5.14 -14.25
CA ASN A 216 11.09 6.53 -13.85
C ASN A 216 11.76 7.56 -14.77
N GLY A 217 10.99 8.58 -15.17
CA GLY A 217 11.41 9.67 -16.04
C GLY A 217 11.45 9.33 -17.53
N LYS A 218 11.05 8.12 -17.92
CA LYS A 218 10.96 7.69 -19.32
C LYS A 218 9.56 7.95 -19.89
N ASP A 219 9.41 7.82 -21.20
CA ASP A 219 8.15 8.16 -21.87
C ASP A 219 7.11 7.03 -21.83
N GLY A 220 7.50 5.79 -21.49
CA GLY A 220 6.57 4.66 -21.42
C GLY A 220 5.68 4.55 -22.66
N ALA A 221 4.37 4.46 -22.44
CA ALA A 221 3.38 4.39 -23.51
C ALA A 221 3.25 5.68 -24.35
N PHE A 222 3.77 6.84 -23.91
CA PHE A 222 3.79 8.07 -24.72
C PHE A 222 4.62 7.89 -25.99
N ALA A 223 5.64 7.02 -25.97
CA ALA A 223 6.45 6.71 -27.14
C ALA A 223 5.63 6.14 -28.32
N ALA A 224 4.45 5.56 -28.05
CA ALA A 224 3.57 5.01 -29.06
C ALA A 224 3.07 6.09 -30.06
N ALA A 225 3.04 7.37 -29.66
CA ALA A 225 2.73 8.53 -30.51
C ALA A 225 3.67 8.71 -31.71
N PHE A 226 4.86 8.11 -31.66
CA PHE A 226 5.89 8.26 -32.69
C PHE A 226 5.94 7.07 -33.66
N ILE A 227 5.11 6.05 -33.44
CA ILE A 227 5.01 4.88 -34.34
C ILE A 227 4.08 5.26 -35.52
N PRO A 228 4.55 5.18 -36.78
CA PRO A 228 3.72 5.51 -37.93
C PRO A 228 2.48 4.61 -38.03
N GLY A 229 1.31 5.22 -38.23
CA GLY A 229 0.05 4.52 -38.44
C GLY A 229 -0.70 4.10 -37.17
N ILE A 230 -0.20 4.45 -35.98
CA ILE A 230 -0.97 4.31 -34.74
C ILE A 230 -1.91 5.52 -34.59
N ASP A 231 -3.21 5.23 -34.47
CA ASP A 231 -4.24 6.23 -34.19
C ASP A 231 -4.80 6.00 -32.78
N PHE A 232 -4.51 6.95 -31.88
CA PHE A 232 -5.05 6.92 -30.52
C PHE A 232 -6.48 7.46 -30.45
N THR A 233 -7.04 7.98 -31.54
CA THR A 233 -8.40 8.53 -31.56
C THR A 233 -9.39 7.48 -31.07
N GLY A 234 -10.13 7.82 -30.01
CA GLY A 234 -11.05 6.85 -29.41
C GLY A 234 -10.40 5.90 -28.40
N THR A 235 -9.16 6.14 -27.95
CA THR A 235 -8.45 5.44 -26.86
C THR A 235 -8.28 6.31 -25.59
N ALA A 236 -7.99 5.68 -24.44
CA ALA A 236 -7.65 6.36 -23.18
C ALA A 236 -6.42 7.30 -23.30
N ILE A 237 -5.57 7.01 -24.29
CA ILE A 237 -4.32 7.67 -24.63
C ILE A 237 -4.57 8.94 -25.49
N ALA A 238 -5.83 9.28 -25.81
CA ALA A 238 -6.21 10.46 -26.63
C ALA A 238 -6.99 11.57 -25.90
N VAL A 239 -7.24 11.48 -24.59
CA VAL A 239 -7.97 12.52 -23.83
C VAL A 239 -7.04 13.62 -23.31
N PRO A 240 -7.09 14.86 -23.83
CA PRO A 240 -6.14 15.93 -23.47
C PRO A 240 -6.21 16.37 -22.01
N THR A 241 -5.08 16.57 -21.33
CA THR A 241 -5.02 17.13 -19.95
C THR A 241 -4.41 18.54 -19.86
N GLY A 242 -4.09 19.17 -20.99
CA GLY A 242 -3.53 20.52 -21.04
C GLY A 242 -3.84 21.25 -22.37
N PRO A 243 -3.58 22.56 -22.47
CA PRO A 243 -3.73 23.28 -23.72
C PRO A 243 -2.82 22.66 -24.79
N ALA A 244 -3.37 22.43 -25.99
CA ALA A 244 -2.60 21.92 -27.12
C ALA A 244 -1.39 22.84 -27.38
N ALA A 245 -0.18 22.28 -27.32
CA ALA A 245 1.01 22.95 -27.81
C ALA A 245 1.18 22.61 -29.30
N ASP A 246 1.30 23.63 -30.16
CA ASP A 246 1.53 23.42 -31.59
C ASP A 246 2.74 22.49 -31.82
N GLY A 247 2.52 21.39 -32.54
CA GLY A 247 3.57 20.45 -32.93
C GLY A 247 3.93 19.35 -31.93
N MET A 248 3.25 19.24 -30.79
CA MET A 248 3.41 18.13 -29.83
C MET A 248 2.22 17.16 -29.89
N PRO A 249 2.43 15.83 -29.81
CA PRO A 249 1.35 14.88 -29.56
C PRO A 249 0.61 15.23 -28.26
N ILE A 250 -0.71 15.05 -28.27
CA ILE A 250 -1.59 15.39 -27.15
C ILE A 250 -1.19 14.58 -25.90
N GLN A 251 -0.87 15.28 -24.79
CA GLN A 251 -0.73 14.67 -23.47
C GLN A 251 -2.08 14.27 -22.94
N THR A 252 -2.18 13.12 -22.28
CA THR A 252 -3.47 12.59 -21.85
C THR A 252 -3.53 12.16 -20.40
N ALA A 253 -4.73 11.79 -19.95
CA ALA A 253 -4.94 11.27 -18.61
C ALA A 253 -4.07 10.05 -18.31
N LEU A 254 -3.72 9.25 -19.33
CA LEU A 254 -2.96 8.00 -19.17
C LEU A 254 -1.55 8.02 -19.75
N VAL A 255 -1.18 9.01 -20.59
CA VAL A 255 0.20 9.14 -21.09
C VAL A 255 0.68 10.58 -21.10
N ALA A 256 1.93 10.79 -20.72
CA ALA A 256 2.62 12.08 -20.87
C ALA A 256 4.13 11.83 -20.95
N PRO A 257 4.90 12.74 -21.57
CA PRO A 257 6.35 12.62 -21.63
C PRO A 257 6.95 12.62 -20.21
N GLY A 258 7.91 11.73 -19.96
CA GLY A 258 8.53 11.54 -18.65
C GLY A 258 7.61 11.01 -17.54
N GLU A 259 6.41 10.53 -17.88
CA GLU A 259 5.41 10.02 -16.94
C GLU A 259 4.98 8.59 -17.30
N PRO A 260 5.90 7.62 -17.18
CA PRO A 260 5.72 6.28 -17.71
C PRO A 260 4.60 5.52 -16.98
N ARG A 261 4.52 5.67 -15.65
CA ARG A 261 3.55 4.96 -14.80
C ARG A 261 2.18 5.64 -14.74
N ARG A 262 1.96 6.66 -15.59
CA ARG A 262 0.63 7.25 -15.80
C ARG A 262 -0.33 6.26 -16.46
N ALA A 263 0.19 5.27 -17.18
CA ALA A 263 -0.60 4.28 -17.89
C ALA A 263 -1.21 3.19 -16.97
N ASP A 264 -0.62 2.95 -15.80
CA ASP A 264 -0.99 1.85 -14.91
C ASP A 264 -1.14 2.27 -13.44
N VAL A 265 -0.11 2.82 -12.80
CA VAL A 265 -0.12 3.16 -11.36
C VAL A 265 -1.09 4.29 -11.09
N PHE A 266 -1.02 5.36 -11.88
CA PHE A 266 -1.92 6.50 -11.71
C PHE A 266 -3.38 6.08 -11.75
N PRO A 267 -3.89 5.42 -12.80
CA PRO A 267 -5.27 5.03 -12.77
C PRO A 267 -5.56 4.00 -11.68
N VAL A 268 -4.76 2.96 -11.49
CA VAL A 268 -5.00 1.93 -10.47
C VAL A 268 -5.14 2.55 -9.09
N PHE A 269 -4.26 3.47 -8.72
CA PHE A 269 -4.25 4.06 -7.39
C PHE A 269 -5.10 5.35 -7.25
N TYR A 270 -5.81 5.78 -8.29
CA TYR A 270 -6.45 7.10 -8.26
C TYR A 270 -7.88 7.11 -8.79
N PHE A 271 -8.18 6.35 -9.85
CA PHE A 271 -9.52 6.39 -10.46
C PHE A 271 -9.85 5.17 -11.31
N GLY A 272 -9.16 4.03 -11.13
CA GLY A 272 -9.26 2.75 -11.87
C GLY A 272 -9.84 2.87 -13.27
N VAL A 273 -8.99 2.95 -14.31
CA VAL A 273 -9.37 3.35 -15.69
C VAL A 273 -10.75 2.83 -16.10
N PRO A 274 -11.71 3.70 -16.47
CA PRO A 274 -13.03 3.24 -16.87
C PRO A 274 -12.96 2.47 -18.19
N ALA A 275 -13.72 1.38 -18.32
CA ALA A 275 -14.14 0.78 -19.59
C ALA A 275 -15.14 1.67 -20.39
N LEU A 276 -14.83 2.96 -20.58
CA LEU A 276 -15.71 3.95 -21.21
C LEU A 276 -15.07 4.36 -22.53
N PRO A 277 -15.69 4.32 -23.72
CA PRO A 277 -15.10 4.96 -24.89
C PRO A 277 -14.83 6.45 -24.62
N PRO A 278 -13.60 6.97 -24.86
CA PRO A 278 -12.50 6.33 -25.56
C PRO A 278 -11.56 5.43 -24.72
N TYR A 279 -11.68 5.40 -23.41
CA TYR A 279 -10.88 4.67 -22.40
C TYR A 279 -10.83 3.11 -22.46
N GLU A 280 -10.83 2.47 -23.63
CA GLU A 280 -10.60 1.02 -23.76
C GLU A 280 -9.10 0.70 -23.55
N LEU A 281 -8.77 -0.28 -22.69
CA LEU A 281 -7.40 -0.74 -22.50
C LEU A 281 -6.96 -1.69 -23.63
N ALA A 282 -5.69 -1.58 -23.99
CA ALA A 282 -5.13 -2.21 -25.17
C ALA A 282 -4.68 -3.65 -24.89
N THR A 283 -5.62 -4.52 -24.52
CA THR A 283 -5.30 -5.93 -24.18
C THR A 283 -4.88 -6.79 -25.36
N GLY A 284 -4.73 -6.24 -26.57
CA GLY A 284 -4.07 -6.88 -27.71
C GLY A 284 -4.60 -8.22 -28.22
N LYS A 285 -5.75 -8.69 -27.72
CA LYS A 285 -6.39 -9.96 -28.14
C LYS A 285 -6.82 -9.98 -29.63
N THR A 286 -6.75 -8.84 -30.32
CA THR A 286 -7.20 -8.69 -31.72
C THR A 286 -6.09 -8.27 -32.70
N GLY A 287 -4.84 -8.02 -32.26
CA GLY A 287 -3.77 -7.61 -33.20
C GLY A 287 -2.52 -6.90 -32.65
N GLY A 288 -2.20 -6.99 -31.36
CA GLY A 288 -1.02 -6.36 -30.73
C GLY A 288 -1.38 -5.37 -29.60
N PRO A 289 -0.43 -4.90 -28.76
CA PRO A 289 -0.66 -4.17 -27.50
C PRO A 289 -1.19 -2.75 -27.66
N LEU A 290 -1.40 -2.29 -28.90
CA LEU A 290 -2.01 -1.00 -29.22
C LEU A 290 -3.33 -1.20 -30.00
N SER A 291 -3.75 -2.46 -30.21
CA SER A 291 -5.05 -2.76 -30.80
C SER A 291 -6.16 -2.58 -29.77
N LYS A 292 -7.37 -2.25 -30.22
CA LYS A 292 -8.56 -2.20 -29.36
C LYS A 292 -8.72 -3.54 -28.63
N GLY A 293 -8.61 -3.50 -27.31
CA GLY A 293 -8.65 -4.68 -26.47
C GLY A 293 -10.00 -4.92 -25.80
N LYS A 294 -10.07 -6.01 -25.03
CA LYS A 294 -11.07 -6.25 -24.00
C LYS A 294 -11.05 -5.14 -22.93
N PRO A 295 -12.23 -4.66 -22.48
CA PRO A 295 -12.31 -3.76 -21.34
C PRO A 295 -11.64 -4.40 -20.12
N PHE A 296 -10.58 -3.77 -19.62
CA PHE A 296 -10.11 -4.07 -18.28
C PHE A 296 -11.11 -3.42 -17.33
N ILE A 297 -11.71 -4.27 -16.51
CA ILE A 297 -12.83 -3.89 -15.67
C ILE A 297 -12.33 -3.01 -14.54
N HIS A 298 -12.95 -1.84 -14.38
CA HIS A 298 -12.79 -1.06 -13.17
C HIS A 298 -14.08 -0.39 -12.69
N ASN A 299 -14.11 -0.20 -11.37
CA ASN A 299 -15.20 0.32 -10.55
C ASN A 299 -15.19 1.85 -10.40
N PHE A 300 -14.35 2.56 -11.16
CA PHE A 300 -14.01 3.95 -10.91
C PHE A 300 -14.19 4.81 -12.15
N LEU A 301 -14.90 5.92 -11.95
CA LEU A 301 -15.03 7.01 -12.92
C LEU A 301 -14.05 8.11 -12.55
N PRO A 302 -13.29 8.69 -13.47
CA PRO A 302 -12.47 9.87 -13.17
C PRO A 302 -13.32 10.96 -12.48
N ILE A 303 -12.84 11.55 -11.39
CA ILE A 303 -13.44 12.82 -10.93
C ILE A 303 -12.97 13.85 -11.94
N THR A 304 -13.86 14.63 -12.51
CA THR A 304 -13.48 15.75 -13.38
C THR A 304 -14.05 17.04 -12.82
N SER A 305 -13.37 18.18 -13.00
CA SER A 305 -14.02 19.46 -12.77
C SER A 305 -15.10 19.72 -13.80
N ASP A 306 -15.85 20.80 -13.56
CA ASP A 306 -16.82 21.40 -14.49
C ASP A 306 -16.25 21.70 -15.90
N ALA A 307 -14.93 21.61 -16.10
CA ALA A 307 -14.25 21.81 -17.38
C ALA A 307 -13.69 20.51 -18.01
N GLY A 308 -14.02 19.33 -17.48
CA GLY A 308 -13.55 18.05 -18.01
C GLY A 308 -12.08 17.73 -17.72
N VAL A 309 -11.42 18.51 -16.86
CA VAL A 309 -10.07 18.23 -16.37
C VAL A 309 -10.18 17.19 -15.27
N LEU A 310 -9.34 16.15 -15.29
CA LEU A 310 -9.28 15.14 -14.25
C LEU A 310 -8.89 15.75 -12.90
N TYR A 311 -9.83 15.75 -11.95
CA TYR A 311 -9.57 16.02 -10.55
C TYR A 311 -9.25 14.69 -9.82
N GLY A 312 -8.40 14.76 -8.80
CA GLY A 312 -8.01 13.59 -8.03
C GLY A 312 -9.19 13.01 -7.26
N GLY A 313 -8.94 11.94 -6.52
CA GLY A 313 -10.04 11.27 -5.83
C GLY A 313 -9.65 9.94 -5.22
N ASP A 314 -8.68 9.97 -4.30
CA ASP A 314 -8.36 8.85 -3.42
C ASP A 314 -9.60 8.42 -2.59
N MET A 315 -10.50 7.67 -3.22
CA MET A 315 -11.75 7.20 -2.65
C MET A 315 -11.88 5.70 -2.93
N LEU A 316 -12.24 4.94 -1.90
CA LEU A 316 -12.78 3.61 -2.07
C LEU A 316 -14.06 3.70 -2.90
N ARG A 317 -14.26 2.83 -3.89
CA ARG A 317 -15.55 2.78 -4.60
C ARG A 317 -16.21 1.45 -4.52
N LEU A 318 -17.52 1.51 -4.34
CA LEU A 318 -18.42 0.38 -4.31
C LEU A 318 -19.20 0.37 -5.63
N ASN A 319 -18.99 -0.67 -6.44
CA ASN A 319 -19.66 -0.83 -7.72
C ASN A 319 -20.75 -1.90 -7.63
N MET A 320 -21.99 -1.44 -7.68
CA MET A 320 -23.18 -2.28 -7.53
C MET A 320 -23.68 -2.83 -8.87
N ALA A 321 -23.08 -2.43 -10.00
CA ALA A 321 -23.34 -2.99 -11.32
C ALA A 321 -22.51 -4.24 -11.62
N THR A 322 -21.60 -4.62 -10.72
CA THR A 322 -20.82 -5.86 -10.83
C THR A 322 -21.47 -6.99 -10.03
N PRO A 323 -21.46 -8.24 -10.53
CA PRO A 323 -21.87 -9.40 -9.75
C PRO A 323 -20.95 -9.57 -8.53
N VAL A 324 -21.56 -9.81 -7.36
CA VAL A 324 -20.79 -10.14 -6.15
C VAL A 324 -20.17 -11.51 -6.29
N THR A 325 -18.89 -11.64 -5.93
CA THR A 325 -18.27 -12.97 -5.84
C THR A 325 -18.81 -13.67 -4.59
N ASP A 326 -19.50 -14.81 -4.77
CA ASP A 326 -20.02 -15.58 -3.64
C ASP A 326 -18.88 -16.00 -2.70
N ARG A 327 -18.99 -15.59 -1.42
CA ARG A 327 -18.01 -15.89 -0.37
C ARG A 327 -17.87 -17.39 -0.09
N GLY A 328 -18.88 -18.20 -0.42
CA GLY A 328 -18.85 -19.66 -0.32
C GLY A 328 -18.18 -20.36 -1.49
N ASN A 329 -17.84 -19.64 -2.58
CA ASN A 329 -17.22 -20.21 -3.76
C ASN A 329 -15.73 -20.54 -3.50
N SER A 330 -15.22 -21.60 -4.15
CA SER A 330 -13.80 -21.95 -4.13
C SER A 330 -12.91 -20.84 -4.69
N GLU A 331 -13.39 -20.06 -5.66
CA GLU A 331 -12.66 -18.91 -6.19
C GLU A 331 -12.46 -17.84 -5.11
N TYR A 332 -13.48 -17.59 -4.28
CA TYR A 332 -13.33 -16.69 -3.14
C TYR A 332 -12.37 -17.24 -2.10
N THR A 333 -12.59 -18.46 -1.64
CA THR A 333 -11.78 -19.04 -0.56
C THR A 333 -10.30 -19.24 -0.93
N ASN A 334 -9.99 -19.52 -2.20
CA ASN A 334 -8.61 -19.78 -2.63
C ASN A 334 -7.90 -18.54 -3.21
N ASN A 335 -8.64 -17.64 -3.86
CA ASN A 335 -8.04 -16.57 -4.67
C ASN A 335 -8.45 -15.15 -4.24
N ALA A 336 -9.31 -14.98 -3.22
CA ALA A 336 -9.70 -13.65 -2.76
C ALA A 336 -8.50 -12.78 -2.41
N ARG A 337 -7.44 -13.33 -1.79
CA ARG A 337 -6.26 -12.54 -1.41
C ARG A 337 -5.59 -11.77 -2.55
N MET A 338 -5.77 -12.20 -3.80
CA MET A 338 -5.18 -11.59 -4.99
C MET A 338 -6.07 -10.49 -5.60
N GLY A 339 -7.33 -10.37 -5.18
CA GLY A 339 -8.25 -9.34 -5.69
C GLY A 339 -8.30 -9.20 -7.19
N LEU A 340 -8.28 -7.96 -7.69
CA LEU A 340 -8.33 -7.70 -9.13
C LEU A 340 -7.06 -8.19 -9.86
N VAL A 341 -5.94 -8.46 -9.19
CA VAL A 341 -4.80 -9.14 -9.85
C VAL A 341 -5.24 -10.51 -10.36
N ARG A 342 -6.09 -11.23 -9.61
CA ARG A 342 -6.71 -12.47 -10.09
C ARG A 342 -7.61 -12.23 -11.30
N ALA A 343 -8.45 -11.19 -11.25
CA ALA A 343 -9.34 -10.85 -12.37
C ALA A 343 -8.56 -10.44 -13.61
N ALA A 344 -7.43 -9.74 -13.45
CA ALA A 344 -6.49 -9.41 -14.51
C ALA A 344 -5.90 -10.67 -15.13
N VAL A 345 -5.32 -11.56 -14.32
CA VAL A 345 -4.77 -12.82 -14.80
C VAL A 345 -5.82 -13.66 -15.53
N LEU A 346 -7.02 -13.80 -14.99
CA LEU A 346 -8.11 -14.54 -15.65
C LEU A 346 -8.54 -13.85 -16.95
N GLY A 347 -8.76 -12.54 -16.88
CA GLY A 347 -9.09 -11.73 -18.04
C GLY A 347 -8.03 -11.81 -19.13
N LEU A 348 -6.77 -11.98 -18.76
CA LEU A 348 -5.68 -12.18 -19.71
C LEU A 348 -5.67 -13.62 -20.24
N THR A 349 -5.41 -14.56 -19.35
CA THR A 349 -4.97 -15.93 -19.67
C THR A 349 -6.09 -16.94 -19.88
N ASP A 350 -7.29 -16.69 -19.37
CA ASP A 350 -8.38 -17.66 -19.46
C ASP A 350 -9.09 -17.59 -20.82
N PRO A 351 -9.13 -18.70 -21.59
CA PRO A 351 -9.84 -18.76 -22.87
C PRO A 351 -11.35 -18.46 -22.77
N ALA A 352 -11.98 -18.68 -21.62
CA ALA A 352 -13.39 -18.33 -21.39
C ALA A 352 -13.62 -16.81 -21.44
N PHE A 353 -12.55 -16.04 -21.18
CA PHE A 353 -12.57 -14.59 -21.09
C PHE A 353 -11.90 -13.91 -22.30
N ALA A 354 -11.92 -14.55 -23.47
CA ALA A 354 -11.16 -14.15 -24.66
C ALA A 354 -11.79 -13.07 -25.56
N ASP A 355 -13.08 -12.74 -25.38
CA ASP A 355 -13.75 -11.73 -26.21
C ASP A 355 -13.62 -10.30 -25.67
N THR A 356 -14.07 -9.30 -26.45
CA THR A 356 -14.03 -7.87 -26.11
C THR A 356 -15.28 -7.37 -25.39
N THR A 357 -16.20 -8.26 -25.01
CA THR A 357 -17.44 -7.90 -24.33
C THR A 357 -17.24 -7.81 -22.82
N ILE A 358 -18.16 -7.13 -22.12
CA ILE A 358 -18.19 -7.15 -20.66
C ILE A 358 -18.66 -8.54 -20.22
N GLN A 359 -17.81 -9.23 -19.46
CA GLN A 359 -18.07 -10.57 -18.95
C GLN A 359 -17.92 -10.58 -17.42
N ALA A 360 -18.65 -11.48 -16.76
CA ALA A 360 -18.54 -11.67 -15.32
C ALA A 360 -17.28 -12.48 -14.98
N ILE A 361 -16.20 -11.78 -14.65
CA ILE A 361 -14.97 -12.32 -14.06
C ILE A 361 -15.12 -12.29 -12.54
N PRO A 362 -14.75 -13.35 -11.81
CA PRO A 362 -14.70 -13.31 -10.35
C PRO A 362 -13.82 -12.17 -9.84
N HIS A 363 -14.15 -11.63 -8.67
CA HIS A 363 -13.45 -10.53 -7.99
C HIS A 363 -13.52 -9.16 -8.68
N MET A 364 -14.40 -8.99 -9.67
CA MET A 364 -14.67 -7.68 -10.30
C MET A 364 -15.31 -6.67 -9.34
N ASP A 365 -16.04 -7.16 -8.34
CA ASP A 365 -16.62 -6.37 -7.26
C ASP A 365 -15.54 -5.70 -6.37
N GLY A 366 -14.27 -6.07 -6.55
CA GLY A 366 -13.16 -5.64 -5.71
C GLY A 366 -11.87 -5.37 -6.47
N PHE A 367 -11.81 -4.23 -7.14
CA PHE A 367 -10.71 -3.28 -6.91
C PHE A 367 -11.36 -2.09 -6.18
N PRO A 368 -10.76 -1.57 -5.08
CA PRO A 368 -9.39 -1.09 -5.18
C PRO A 368 -8.53 -1.41 -3.93
N ASN A 369 -7.25 -1.69 -4.15
CA ASN A 369 -6.19 -1.51 -3.13
C ASN A 369 -6.15 -2.45 -1.93
N GLY A 370 -6.81 -3.61 -2.03
CA GLY A 370 -6.77 -4.57 -0.95
C GLY A 370 -7.63 -4.20 0.27
N ARG A 371 -8.83 -3.68 0.08
CA ARG A 371 -9.68 -3.25 1.21
C ARG A 371 -10.66 -4.31 1.70
N ARG A 372 -10.76 -5.48 1.04
CA ARG A 372 -11.49 -6.61 1.63
C ARG A 372 -10.66 -7.16 2.78
N LEU A 373 -11.33 -7.75 3.77
CA LEU A 373 -10.67 -8.26 4.97
C LEU A 373 -9.64 -9.36 4.63
N GLU A 374 -9.78 -10.01 3.49
CA GLU A 374 -8.95 -11.12 3.02
C GLU A 374 -7.83 -10.70 2.04
N ASP A 375 -7.81 -9.45 1.59
CA ASP A 375 -6.88 -9.02 0.56
C ASP A 375 -5.46 -8.85 1.10
N ASP A 376 -4.47 -9.42 0.39
CA ASP A 376 -3.07 -9.15 0.66
C ASP A 376 -2.66 -7.82 0.02
N VAL A 377 -2.99 -6.75 0.74
CA VAL A 377 -2.77 -5.37 0.32
C VAL A 377 -1.33 -5.12 -0.11
N THR A 378 -0.40 -5.69 0.64
CA THR A 378 1.04 -5.42 0.55
C THR A 378 1.54 -6.02 -0.76
N THR A 379 1.27 -7.31 -0.97
CA THR A 379 1.61 -7.99 -2.23
C THR A 379 0.96 -7.31 -3.43
N ILE A 380 -0.35 -7.03 -3.37
CA ILE A 380 -1.08 -6.38 -4.47
C ILE A 380 -0.45 -5.04 -4.85
N SER A 381 -0.10 -4.21 -3.86
CA SER A 381 0.42 -2.87 -4.13
C SER A 381 1.86 -2.89 -4.62
N LEU A 382 2.68 -3.80 -4.08
CA LEU A 382 4.06 -3.98 -4.54
C LEU A 382 4.10 -4.53 -5.97
N GLN A 383 3.24 -5.48 -6.33
CA GLN A 383 3.07 -5.94 -7.71
C GLN A 383 2.53 -4.85 -8.63
N ALA A 384 1.62 -3.99 -8.14
CA ALA A 384 1.13 -2.86 -8.92
C ALA A 384 2.26 -1.88 -9.25
N VAL A 385 3.10 -1.53 -8.27
CA VAL A 385 4.31 -0.70 -8.50
C VAL A 385 5.37 -1.48 -9.29
N GLY A 386 5.45 -2.80 -9.15
CA GLY A 386 6.39 -3.68 -9.86
C GLY A 386 6.20 -3.68 -11.37
N GLY A 387 5.00 -3.40 -11.87
CA GLY A 387 4.70 -3.39 -13.31
C GLY A 387 3.76 -4.51 -13.74
N LEU A 388 3.24 -5.32 -12.81
CA LEU A 388 2.24 -6.35 -13.10
C LEU A 388 1.00 -5.79 -13.81
N VAL A 389 0.58 -4.58 -13.42
CA VAL A 389 -0.57 -3.91 -14.02
C VAL A 389 -0.28 -3.54 -15.48
N LEU A 390 0.96 -3.16 -15.82
CA LEU A 390 1.33 -2.90 -17.23
C LEU A 390 1.04 -4.12 -18.10
N ALA A 391 1.46 -5.30 -17.64
CA ALA A 391 1.15 -6.56 -18.33
C ALA A 391 -0.36 -6.83 -18.40
N ALA A 392 -1.10 -6.54 -17.34
CA ALA A 392 -2.56 -6.65 -17.30
C ALA A 392 -3.29 -5.76 -18.30
N VAL A 393 -2.71 -4.60 -18.63
CA VAL A 393 -3.34 -3.61 -19.53
C VAL A 393 -2.75 -3.62 -20.94
N GLY A 394 -1.89 -4.61 -21.26
CA GLY A 394 -1.41 -4.86 -22.61
C GLY A 394 0.06 -4.54 -22.86
N PHE A 395 0.83 -4.14 -21.86
CA PHE A 395 2.27 -3.87 -21.95
C PHE A 395 3.05 -5.01 -21.29
N PRO A 396 3.39 -6.09 -22.01
CA PRO A 396 4.07 -7.23 -21.42
C PRO A 396 5.48 -6.91 -20.92
N PHE A 397 6.03 -7.84 -20.15
CA PHE A 397 7.42 -7.77 -19.70
C PHE A 397 8.43 -7.86 -20.86
N ASP A 398 9.65 -7.43 -20.57
CA ASP A 398 10.76 -7.29 -21.51
C ASP A 398 11.11 -8.62 -22.23
N ASP A 399 10.75 -9.76 -21.64
CA ASP A 399 10.98 -11.11 -22.15
C ASP A 399 9.85 -11.66 -23.06
N ALA A 400 8.77 -10.89 -23.27
CA ALA A 400 7.70 -11.23 -24.22
C ALA A 400 8.09 -10.85 -25.66
N THR A 401 8.88 -11.71 -26.30
CA THR A 401 9.52 -11.46 -27.60
C THR A 401 8.72 -11.95 -28.80
N ALA A 402 7.70 -12.80 -28.61
CA ALA A 402 6.96 -13.42 -29.71
C ALA A 402 5.95 -12.49 -30.40
N GLY A 403 5.75 -11.28 -29.88
CA GLY A 403 4.87 -10.28 -30.49
C GLY A 403 3.38 -10.61 -30.38
N ASN A 404 2.99 -11.62 -29.61
CA ASN A 404 1.62 -12.09 -29.53
C ASN A 404 1.26 -12.59 -28.12
N TYR A 405 -0.04 -12.81 -27.91
CA TYR A 405 -0.62 -13.08 -26.61
C TYR A 405 -0.23 -14.44 -26.00
N SER A 406 0.26 -15.38 -26.81
CA SER A 406 0.68 -16.70 -26.30
C SER A 406 1.98 -16.64 -25.49
N ASP A 407 2.68 -15.50 -25.51
CA ASP A 407 3.95 -15.25 -24.81
C ASP A 407 3.80 -14.29 -23.63
N LEU A 408 2.56 -13.97 -23.21
CA LEU A 408 2.36 -13.12 -22.04
C LEU A 408 2.75 -13.80 -20.73
N ALA A 409 2.69 -15.13 -20.65
CA ALA A 409 3.11 -15.90 -19.47
C ALA A 409 4.64 -16.06 -19.39
N SER A 410 5.36 -14.97 -19.64
CA SER A 410 6.82 -14.95 -19.66
C SER A 410 7.39 -15.24 -18.26
N PRO A 411 8.64 -15.77 -18.15
CA PRO A 411 9.28 -16.00 -16.86
C PRO A 411 9.25 -14.79 -15.91
N ALA A 412 9.45 -13.58 -16.41
CA ALA A 412 9.40 -12.36 -15.60
C ALA A 412 7.98 -12.08 -15.08
N LEU A 413 6.94 -12.22 -15.92
CA LEU A 413 5.56 -12.11 -15.46
C LEU A 413 5.25 -13.14 -14.37
N VAL A 414 5.67 -14.39 -14.56
CA VAL A 414 5.43 -15.47 -13.59
C VAL A 414 6.14 -15.21 -12.27
N ALA A 415 7.38 -14.71 -12.30
CA ALA A 415 8.11 -14.31 -11.10
C ALA A 415 7.34 -13.24 -10.33
N GLU A 416 6.92 -12.17 -11.01
CA GLU A 416 6.15 -11.09 -10.37
C GLU A 416 4.78 -11.57 -9.88
N LEU A 417 4.06 -12.42 -10.63
CA LEU A 417 2.78 -13.00 -10.23
C LEU A 417 2.88 -13.89 -8.99
N THR A 418 4.01 -14.56 -8.81
CA THR A 418 4.26 -15.47 -7.68
C THR A 418 4.93 -14.77 -6.50
N TYR A 419 5.29 -13.49 -6.66
CA TYR A 419 5.79 -12.66 -5.58
C TYR A 419 4.83 -12.63 -4.39
N ASN A 420 5.40 -12.62 -3.19
CA ASN A 420 4.66 -12.60 -1.94
C ASN A 420 5.35 -11.66 -0.95
N GLY A 421 4.68 -10.56 -0.63
CA GLY A 421 5.10 -9.60 0.39
C GLY A 421 4.90 -10.12 1.81
N GLY A 422 3.89 -10.97 2.01
CA GLY A 422 3.50 -11.56 3.28
C GLY A 422 3.09 -10.53 4.36
N PRO A 423 2.49 -10.99 5.48
CA PRO A 423 1.71 -12.22 5.62
C PRO A 423 0.53 -12.28 4.63
N THR A 424 -0.04 -13.47 4.38
CA THR A 424 -1.10 -13.64 3.36
C THR A 424 -2.50 -13.87 3.93
N ALA A 425 -2.63 -13.86 5.25
CA ALA A 425 -3.89 -14.06 5.96
C ALA A 425 -3.80 -13.48 7.37
N ASN A 426 -4.97 -13.22 7.94
CA ASN A 426 -5.13 -12.78 9.33
C ASN A 426 -4.68 -13.86 10.33
N ASP A 427 -4.22 -13.44 11.51
CA ASP A 427 -3.78 -14.35 12.58
C ASP A 427 -4.94 -15.17 13.17
N VAL A 428 -6.14 -14.61 13.17
CA VAL A 428 -7.38 -15.33 13.51
C VAL A 428 -8.28 -15.43 12.27
N PRO A 429 -8.84 -16.62 11.96
CA PRO A 429 -9.74 -16.78 10.83
C PRO A 429 -10.93 -15.82 10.89
N LEU A 430 -11.17 -15.12 9.78
CA LEU A 430 -12.34 -14.27 9.59
C LEU A 430 -13.63 -15.10 9.62
N LEU A 431 -14.73 -14.46 10.04
CA LEU A 431 -16.03 -15.11 10.13
C LEU A 431 -16.75 -15.12 8.78
N SER A 432 -17.45 -16.22 8.48
CA SER A 432 -18.34 -16.31 7.31
C SER A 432 -19.67 -15.57 7.48
N GLN A 433 -19.95 -15.08 8.69
CA GLN A 433 -21.18 -14.37 9.05
C GLN A 433 -20.86 -13.01 9.64
N PHE A 434 -21.80 -12.07 9.51
CA PHE A 434 -21.68 -10.73 10.06
C PHE A 434 -21.38 -10.78 11.57
N PRO A 435 -20.36 -10.04 12.07
CA PRO A 435 -19.71 -8.88 11.45
C PRO A 435 -18.50 -9.17 10.53
N TYR A 436 -18.18 -10.42 10.24
CA TYR A 436 -17.10 -10.89 9.35
C TYR A 436 -15.66 -10.77 9.89
N GLN A 437 -15.33 -9.79 10.74
CA GLN A 437 -14.03 -9.77 11.42
C GLN A 437 -13.89 -10.97 12.38
N ALA A 438 -12.68 -11.33 12.81
CA ALA A 438 -12.46 -12.41 13.77
C ALA A 438 -12.77 -12.03 15.23
N GLU A 439 -12.94 -13.02 16.12
CA GLU A 439 -13.15 -12.77 17.56
C GLU A 439 -11.93 -12.07 18.17
N PRO A 440 -12.12 -11.11 19.09
CA PRO A 440 -11.01 -10.41 19.71
C PRO A 440 -10.20 -11.33 20.64
N HIS A 441 -8.93 -11.00 20.78
CA HIS A 441 -8.02 -11.61 21.72
C HIS A 441 -8.40 -11.30 23.18
N ARG A 442 -8.26 -12.29 24.06
CA ARG A 442 -8.52 -12.12 25.50
C ARG A 442 -7.38 -11.35 26.18
N GLY A 443 -7.64 -10.12 26.61
CA GLY A 443 -6.60 -9.22 27.12
C GLY A 443 -5.74 -9.69 28.31
N TYR A 444 -6.21 -10.65 29.13
CA TYR A 444 -5.45 -11.19 30.28
C TYR A 444 -4.77 -12.54 30.01
N ASP A 445 -5.26 -13.30 29.04
CA ASP A 445 -4.84 -14.69 28.80
C ASP A 445 -4.09 -14.84 27.48
N TYR A 446 -4.10 -13.81 26.65
CA TYR A 446 -3.45 -13.81 25.36
C TYR A 446 -2.05 -13.18 25.47
N VAL A 447 -1.03 -14.01 25.29
CA VAL A 447 0.33 -13.53 25.02
C VAL A 447 0.38 -13.24 23.53
N LYS A 448 0.83 -12.03 23.13
CA LYS A 448 1.02 -11.66 21.73
C LYS A 448 1.80 -12.77 21.00
N GLN A 449 1.10 -13.58 20.23
CA GLN A 449 1.69 -14.61 19.40
C GLN A 449 1.67 -14.09 17.98
N LEU A 450 2.82 -13.58 17.58
CA LEU A 450 3.09 -13.33 16.18
C LEU A 450 2.97 -14.66 15.43
N THR A 451 2.51 -14.62 14.19
CA THR A 451 2.53 -15.77 13.29
C THR A 451 3.93 -16.41 13.19
N ALA A 452 5.00 -15.63 13.43
CA ALA A 452 6.38 -16.12 13.59
C ALA A 452 7.00 -15.70 14.95
N VAL A 453 7.49 -16.69 15.73
CA VAL A 453 7.94 -16.51 17.13
C VAL A 453 9.31 -15.82 17.25
N GLU A 454 10.21 -15.99 16.28
CA GLU A 454 11.49 -15.27 16.22
C GLU A 454 11.93 -14.98 14.77
N PRO A 455 12.60 -13.84 14.50
CA PRO A 455 13.36 -13.68 13.26
C PRO A 455 14.56 -14.62 13.32
N ILE A 456 14.57 -15.67 12.49
CA ILE A 456 15.76 -16.51 12.33
C ILE A 456 16.76 -15.71 11.48
N MET A 457 17.66 -14.98 12.14
CA MET A 457 18.85 -14.47 11.49
C MET A 457 19.77 -15.67 11.21
N VAL A 458 19.67 -16.26 10.02
CA VAL A 458 20.74 -17.11 9.50
C VAL A 458 21.97 -16.20 9.40
N GLY A 459 23.04 -16.56 10.13
CA GLY A 459 24.25 -15.76 10.24
C GLY A 459 24.77 -15.34 8.86
N ILE A 460 24.49 -14.10 8.49
CA ILE A 460 24.99 -13.48 7.28
C ILE A 460 26.46 -13.19 7.54
N SER A 461 27.35 -13.86 6.80
CA SER A 461 28.76 -13.50 6.78
C SER A 461 28.87 -12.05 6.30
N GLU A 462 29.28 -11.15 7.19
CA GLU A 462 29.93 -9.84 6.97
C GLU A 462 29.68 -9.08 5.64
N SER A 463 28.47 -9.11 5.10
CA SER A 463 28.03 -8.22 4.02
C SER A 463 26.95 -7.33 4.59
N PRO A 464 27.17 -6.01 4.70
CA PRO A 464 26.15 -5.09 5.18
C PRO A 464 24.93 -5.22 4.26
N ILE A 465 23.77 -5.48 4.86
CA ILE A 465 22.48 -5.43 4.18
C ILE A 465 22.36 -4.03 3.57
N GLY A 466 22.20 -3.97 2.25
CA GLY A 466 22.27 -2.77 1.41
C GLY A 466 21.13 -1.76 1.56
N VAL A 467 20.42 -1.77 2.69
CA VAL A 467 19.56 -0.65 3.07
C VAL A 467 20.43 0.21 3.95
N GLY A 468 20.81 1.40 3.45
CA GLY A 468 21.72 2.30 4.14
C GLY A 468 21.40 2.38 5.62
N VAL A 469 22.20 1.69 6.45
CA VAL A 469 22.29 1.99 7.88
C VAL A 469 22.43 3.50 7.92
N PRO A 470 21.56 4.22 8.62
CA PRO A 470 21.62 5.66 8.66
C PRO A 470 23.08 6.07 8.85
N LYS A 471 23.61 6.95 8.00
CA LYS A 471 24.92 7.57 8.26
C LYS A 471 24.92 8.38 9.59
N ALA A 472 23.79 8.39 10.29
CA ALA A 472 23.55 8.99 11.58
C ALA A 472 23.92 8.07 12.74
N PHE A 473 24.24 8.68 13.88
CA PHE A 473 24.29 8.01 15.17
C PHE A 473 22.88 7.55 15.56
N ILE A 474 22.75 6.39 16.20
CA ILE A 474 21.44 5.83 16.61
C ILE A 474 21.48 5.53 18.10
N LEU A 475 20.42 5.92 18.81
CA LEU A 475 20.16 5.54 20.19
C LEU A 475 18.85 4.76 20.24
N GLU A 476 18.92 3.48 20.59
CA GLU A 476 17.74 2.59 20.65
C GLU A 476 16.95 2.79 21.95
N GLN A 477 15.71 2.31 21.94
CA GLN A 477 14.88 2.24 23.12
C GLN A 477 15.43 1.19 24.11
N ASN A 478 15.58 1.54 25.39
CA ASN A 478 16.02 0.62 26.43
C ASN A 478 15.06 -0.57 26.57
N TYR A 479 15.59 -1.78 26.77
CA TYR A 479 14.81 -3.00 26.99
C TYR A 479 15.31 -3.76 28.24
N PRO A 480 14.40 -4.14 29.16
CA PRO A 480 12.96 -3.83 29.16
C PRO A 480 12.67 -2.34 29.42
N ASN A 481 11.47 -1.86 29.06
CA ASN A 481 10.90 -0.56 29.46
C ASN A 481 9.36 -0.67 29.55
N PRO A 482 8.72 -0.51 30.73
CA PRO A 482 9.33 -0.18 32.03
C PRO A 482 10.32 -1.23 32.54
N PHE A 483 11.24 -0.84 33.43
CA PHE A 483 12.30 -1.72 33.94
C PHE A 483 12.39 -1.71 35.47
N ASN A 484 12.96 -2.79 36.05
CA ASN A 484 13.23 -2.92 37.49
C ASN A 484 14.43 -3.83 37.77
N PRO A 485 15.48 -3.36 38.47
CA PRO A 485 15.99 -2.00 38.45
C PRO A 485 16.99 -1.79 37.30
N SER A 486 17.23 -2.80 36.46
CA SER A 486 18.21 -2.75 35.36
C SER A 486 17.56 -2.86 33.98
N THR A 487 18.14 -2.17 33.01
CA THR A 487 17.74 -2.22 31.60
C THR A 487 18.96 -2.19 30.69
N THR A 488 18.80 -2.59 29.43
CA THR A 488 19.87 -2.54 28.43
C THR A 488 19.56 -1.47 27.40
N ILE A 489 20.51 -0.58 27.13
CA ILE A 489 20.43 0.43 26.07
C ILE A 489 21.43 0.05 24.98
N LYS A 490 20.95 -0.01 23.73
CA LYS A 490 21.81 -0.21 22.55
C LYS A 490 21.99 1.11 21.81
N TYR A 491 23.16 1.30 21.21
CA TYR A 491 23.44 2.47 20.37
C TYR A 491 24.40 2.11 19.24
N HIS A 492 24.30 2.85 18.14
CA HIS A 492 25.13 2.69 16.95
C HIS A 492 25.96 3.94 16.69
N VAL A 493 27.24 3.73 16.40
CA VAL A 493 28.23 4.75 16.07
C VAL A 493 28.58 4.60 14.59
N SER A 494 28.16 5.56 13.76
CA SER A 494 28.31 5.46 12.29
C SER A 494 29.75 5.72 11.81
N LYS A 495 30.54 6.49 12.57
CA LYS A 495 31.96 6.77 12.33
C LYS A 495 32.68 7.01 13.66
N PRO A 496 34.02 6.82 13.75
CA PRO A 496 34.76 7.10 14.97
C PRO A 496 34.45 8.49 15.53
N ALA A 497 33.99 8.55 16.77
CA ALA A 497 33.55 9.79 17.42
C ALA A 497 33.61 9.72 18.95
N ASP A 498 33.65 10.89 19.60
CA ASP A 498 33.44 11.04 21.03
C ASP A 498 31.95 10.92 21.35
N VAL A 499 31.57 9.87 22.10
CA VAL A 499 30.18 9.57 22.46
C VAL A 499 29.99 9.80 23.95
N ARG A 500 28.96 10.56 24.30
CA ARG A 500 28.49 10.69 25.69
C ARG A 500 27.04 10.26 25.80
N ILE A 501 26.73 9.37 26.75
CA ILE A 501 25.35 8.97 27.06
C ILE A 501 25.05 9.35 28.50
N ASN A 502 24.17 10.33 28.66
CA ASN A 502 23.75 10.89 29.95
C ASN A 502 22.29 10.53 30.25
N VAL A 503 21.93 10.44 31.53
CA VAL A 503 20.56 10.20 31.99
C VAL A 503 20.11 11.38 32.84
N TYR A 504 18.91 11.89 32.57
CA TYR A 504 18.29 13.03 33.23
C TYR A 504 16.94 12.65 33.84
N ASN A 505 16.55 13.32 34.91
CA ASN A 505 15.19 13.25 35.45
C ASN A 505 14.25 14.24 34.73
N THR A 506 12.98 14.29 35.13
CA THR A 506 11.97 15.19 34.53
C THR A 506 12.23 16.68 34.73
N LEU A 507 13.10 17.05 35.68
CA LEU A 507 13.54 18.43 35.92
C LEU A 507 14.78 18.80 35.08
N GLY A 508 15.26 17.89 34.22
CA GLY A 508 16.48 18.09 33.43
C GLY A 508 17.78 17.95 34.24
N GLN A 509 17.72 17.44 35.47
CA GLN A 509 18.92 17.21 36.28
C GLN A 509 19.59 15.91 35.84
N LEU A 510 20.91 15.96 35.63
CA LEU A 510 21.73 14.80 35.33
C LEU A 510 21.77 13.86 36.54
N VAL A 511 21.38 12.60 36.36
CA VAL A 511 21.33 11.56 37.40
C VAL A 511 22.32 10.42 37.18
N ALA A 512 22.79 10.21 35.94
CA ALA A 512 23.84 9.24 35.63
C ALA A 512 24.54 9.57 34.29
N THR A 513 25.79 9.15 34.15
CA THR A 513 26.51 9.12 32.87
C THR A 513 26.88 7.66 32.59
N LEU A 514 26.39 7.12 31.48
CA LEU A 514 26.54 5.69 31.11
C LEU A 514 27.72 5.47 30.16
N VAL A 515 28.03 6.46 29.33
CA VAL A 515 29.17 6.44 28.39
C VAL A 515 29.77 7.84 28.35
N ASP A 516 31.10 7.93 28.35
CA ASP A 516 31.83 9.17 28.06
C ASP A 516 33.20 8.80 27.47
N GLY A 517 33.35 8.92 26.14
CA GLY A 517 34.63 8.74 25.47
C GLY A 517 34.55 8.29 24.01
N GLN A 518 35.72 8.08 23.39
CA GLN A 518 35.80 7.68 21.99
C GLN A 518 35.31 6.26 21.72
N LYS A 519 34.54 6.14 20.64
CA LYS A 519 34.03 4.87 20.12
C LYS A 519 34.38 4.75 18.64
N ALA A 520 34.86 3.58 18.25
CA ALA A 520 34.99 3.21 16.85
C ALA A 520 33.59 3.01 16.24
N ALA A 521 33.50 3.00 14.91
CA ALA A 521 32.25 2.67 14.24
C ALA A 521 31.79 1.25 14.63
N GLY A 522 30.50 1.09 14.93
CA GLY A 522 29.93 -0.18 15.38
C GLY A 522 28.74 -0.01 16.32
N THR A 523 28.16 -1.15 16.71
CA THR A 523 27.01 -1.22 17.62
C THR A 523 27.48 -1.64 19.01
N TYR A 524 26.97 -0.96 20.02
CA TYR A 524 27.33 -1.15 21.42
C TYR A 524 26.09 -1.38 22.28
N SER A 525 26.29 -2.05 23.40
CA SER A 525 25.25 -2.33 24.38
C SER A 525 25.76 -1.96 25.77
N ILE A 526 24.95 -1.24 26.53
CA ILE A 526 25.25 -0.82 27.91
C ILE A 526 24.13 -1.27 28.85
N ASN A 527 24.51 -1.83 30.00
CA ASN A 527 23.58 -2.12 31.07
C ASN A 527 23.47 -0.91 32.00
N TRP A 528 22.26 -0.43 32.22
CA TRP A 528 21.97 0.63 33.17
C TRP A 528 21.28 0.05 34.40
N ASP A 529 21.99 0.05 35.54
CA ASP A 529 21.45 -0.30 36.85
C ASP A 529 20.99 0.97 37.60
N ALA A 530 19.68 1.10 37.78
CA ALA A 530 19.03 2.26 38.40
C ALA A 530 18.57 1.98 39.85
N LYS A 531 19.17 1.01 40.55
CA LYS A 531 18.81 0.67 41.95
C LYS A 531 18.72 1.88 42.89
N ASN A 532 19.57 2.89 42.69
CA ASN A 532 19.64 4.06 43.55
C ASN A 532 18.71 5.21 43.14
N LEU A 533 17.90 5.04 42.09
CA LEU A 533 16.97 6.05 41.57
C LEU A 533 15.52 5.75 42.02
N ALA A 534 14.67 6.77 42.13
CA ALA A 534 13.26 6.60 42.48
C ALA A 534 12.44 6.10 41.28
N SER A 535 11.33 5.38 41.51
CA SER A 535 10.38 5.06 40.43
C SER A 535 9.92 6.34 39.73
N GLY A 536 9.89 6.34 38.40
CA GLY A 536 9.58 7.54 37.65
C GLY A 536 10.05 7.51 36.20
N THR A 537 9.84 8.64 35.53
CA THR A 537 10.29 8.85 34.15
C THR A 537 11.68 9.46 34.12
N TYR A 538 12.54 8.92 33.28
CA TYR A 538 13.89 9.39 33.01
C TYR A 538 14.10 9.57 31.51
N PHE A 539 15.06 10.40 31.13
CA PHE A 539 15.46 10.61 29.74
C PHE A 539 16.94 10.30 29.61
N TYR A 540 17.32 9.41 28.69
CA TYR A 540 18.72 9.22 28.36
C TYR A 540 19.01 9.82 26.99
N GLN A 541 20.17 10.45 26.88
CA GLN A 541 20.56 11.30 25.77
C GLN A 541 21.96 10.90 25.31
N MET A 542 22.11 10.67 24.01
CA MET A 542 23.38 10.46 23.35
C MET A 542 23.81 11.76 22.68
N GLU A 543 25.00 12.23 23.02
CA GLU A 543 25.66 13.41 22.47
C GLU A 543 26.86 12.96 21.65
N VAL A 544 26.93 13.40 20.39
CA VAL A 544 28.09 13.19 19.51
C VAL A 544 28.34 14.46 18.70
N GLY A 545 29.39 15.22 19.05
CA GLY A 545 29.63 16.54 18.46
C GLY A 545 28.46 17.49 18.74
N ASN A 546 27.76 17.93 17.70
CA ASN A 546 26.56 18.78 17.81
C ASN A 546 25.25 17.98 17.78
N ASP A 547 25.31 16.67 17.51
CA ASP A 547 24.13 15.82 17.41
C ASP A 547 23.69 15.34 18.80
N ILE A 548 22.40 15.46 19.06
CA ILE A 548 21.78 15.11 20.33
C ILE A 548 20.55 14.24 20.07
N ILE A 549 20.53 13.02 20.61
CA ILE A 549 19.43 12.07 20.45
C ILE A 549 18.93 11.68 21.84
N THR A 550 17.63 11.87 22.11
CA THR A 550 17.04 11.61 23.44
C THR A 550 15.94 10.55 23.37
N LYS A 551 15.89 9.67 24.38
CA LYS A 551 14.86 8.64 24.55
C LYS A 551 14.34 8.63 25.99
N LYS A 552 13.08 8.22 26.15
CA LYS A 552 12.38 8.14 27.46
C LYS A 552 12.49 6.74 28.05
N SER A 553 12.70 6.63 29.36
CA SER A 553 12.67 5.38 30.12
C SER A 553 11.77 5.50 31.36
N ILE A 554 11.18 4.39 31.81
CA ILE A 554 10.29 4.33 32.97
C ILE A 554 10.83 3.28 33.95
N LEU A 555 11.29 3.72 35.12
CA LEU A 555 11.69 2.86 36.23
C LEU A 555 10.49 2.58 37.12
N VAL A 556 10.22 1.30 37.40
CA VAL A 556 9.15 0.86 38.32
C VAL A 556 9.78 -0.02 39.39
N LYS A 557 9.82 0.46 40.63
CA LYS A 557 10.24 -0.36 41.79
C LYS A 557 9.08 -1.12 42.39
#